data_AF-A0A4Y9KYS8-F1
#
_entry.id   AF-A0A4Y9KYS8-F1
#
_cell.length_a   1.000
_cell.length_b   1.000
_cell.length_c   1.000
_cell.angle_alpha   90.00
_cell.angle_beta   90.00
_cell.angle_gamma   90.00
#
_symmetry.space_group_name_H-M   'P 1'
#
loop_
_entity.id
_entity.type
_entity.pdbx_description
1 polymer ?
#
loop_
_entity_poly.entity_id
_entity_poly.type
_entity_poly.pdbx_seq_one_letter_code
_entity_poly.pdbx_strand_id
1 'polypeptide(L)' 'MYGDVVIVLSTVLRIKRTLDGAEIDWIIWDVETRKELAIEHRRRAEWRKAEVEAERFRAQCVPIAAAASSQSAPDRMR' A
#
# COMPACT_ATOMS: atom_id res chain seq x y z
N MET A 1 -18.68 5.11 -2.16
CA MET A 1 -20.07 4.72 -1.85
C MET A 1 -20.30 4.99 -0.37
N TYR A 2 -21.39 5.69 0.01
CA TYR A 2 -21.67 6.05 1.41
C TYR A 2 -22.19 4.88 2.28
N GLY A 3 -22.18 3.64 1.76
CA GLY A 3 -22.76 2.47 2.42
C GLY A 3 -22.23 2.23 3.82
N ASP A 4 -20.91 2.25 4.01
CA ASP A 4 -20.29 2.00 5.32
C ASP A 4 -20.70 3.04 6.37
N VAL A 5 -20.78 4.31 5.97
CA VAL A 5 -21.22 5.41 6.84
C VAL A 5 -22.67 5.17 7.28
N VAL A 6 -23.56 4.81 6.35
CA VAL A 6 -24.97 4.51 6.64
C VAL A 6 -25.13 3.27 7.52
N ILE A 7 -24.30 2.24 7.33
CA ILE A 7 -24.31 1.03 8.16
C ILE A 7 -23.91 1.37 9.60
N VAL A 8 -22.85 2.15 9.80
CA VAL A 8 -22.42 2.56 11.15
C VAL A 8 -23.46 3.46 11.79
N LEU A 9 -23.93 4.50 11.11
CA LEU A 9 -24.97 5.41 11.61
C LEU A 9 -26.24 4.65 12.00
N SER A 10 -26.75 3.76 11.14
CA SER A 10 -27.97 2.99 11.43
C SER A 10 -27.80 2.03 12.60
N THR A 11 -26.60 1.46 12.78
CA THR A 11 -26.27 0.61 13.92
C THR A 11 -26.28 1.40 15.21
N VAL A 12 -25.60 2.55 15.25
CA VAL A 12 -25.55 3.40 16.44
C VAL A 12 -26.93 3.97 16.77
N LEU A 13 -27.69 4.43 15.77
CA LEU A 13 -29.07 4.91 15.96
C LEU A 13 -30.01 3.84 16.52
N ARG A 14 -29.88 2.58 16.10
CA ARG A 14 -30.69 1.48 16.67
C ARG A 14 -30.44 1.29 18.16
N ILE A 15 -29.21 1.54 18.63
CA ILE A 15 -28.80 1.41 20.02
C ILE A 15 -29.20 2.65 20.83
N LYS A 16 -28.78 3.84 20.38
CA LYS A 16 -28.92 5.10 21.12
C LYS A 16 -30.26 5.79 20.91
N ARG A 17 -31.03 5.41 19.89
CA ARG A 17 -32.31 5.98 19.43
C ARG A 17 -32.25 7.43 18.94
N THR A 18 -31.25 8.20 19.33
CA THR A 18 -30.97 9.55 18.85
C THR A 18 -29.47 9.71 18.63
N LEU A 19 -29.12 10.57 17.68
CA LEU A 19 -27.78 11.10 17.50
C LEU A 19 -27.86 12.61 17.40
N ASP A 20 -26.97 13.32 18.06
CA ASP A 20 -26.77 14.75 17.82
C ASP A 20 -25.85 15.00 16.61
N GLY A 21 -25.75 16.26 16.19
CA GLY A 21 -24.94 16.63 15.04
C GLY A 21 -23.45 16.32 15.21
N ALA A 22 -22.91 16.48 16.42
CA ALA A 22 -21.49 16.22 16.68
C ALA A 22 -21.18 14.73 16.61
N GLU A 23 -22.10 13.88 17.08
CA GLU A 23 -21.97 12.43 16.97
C GLU A 23 -22.03 11.95 15.51
N ILE A 24 -22.89 12.56 14.69
CA ILE A 24 -22.96 12.27 13.25
C ILE A 24 -21.65 12.66 12.56
N ASP A 25 -21.16 13.88 12.81
CA ASP A 25 -19.92 14.38 12.21
C ASP A 25 -18.72 13.52 12.60
N TRP A 26 -18.65 13.10 13.87
CA TRP A 26 -17.61 12.21 14.35
C TRP A 26 -17.65 10.84 13.67
N ILE A 27 -18.84 10.23 13.51
CA ILE A 27 -18.99 8.94 12.81
C ILE A 27 -18.55 9.06 11.35
N ILE A 28 -18.96 10.13 10.66
CA ILE A 28 -18.55 10.38 9.27
C ILE A 28 -17.02 10.50 9.19
N TRP A 29 -16.44 11.33 10.04
CA TRP A 29 -15.00 11.57 10.07
C TRP A 29 -14.20 10.28 10.34
N ASP A 30 -14.60 9.50 11.34
CA ASP A 30 -13.92 8.23 11.69
C ASP A 30 -14.01 7.22 10.55
N VAL A 31 -15.19 7.05 9.92
CA VAL A 31 -15.36 6.10 8.82
C VAL A 31 -14.52 6.50 7.60
N GLU A 32 -14.53 7.78 7.21
CA GLU A 32 -13.72 8.25 6.08
C GLU A 32 -12.22 8.16 6.38
N THR A 33 -11.79 8.47 7.61
CA THR A 33 -10.39 8.31 8.03
C THR A 33 -9.92 6.86 7.92
N ARG A 34 -10.75 5.89 8.34
CA ARG A 34 -10.44 4.47 8.23
C ARG A 34 -10.33 3.99 6.79
N LYS A 35 -11.18 4.51 5.89
CA LYS A 35 -11.10 4.18 4.46
C LYS A 35 -9.80 4.68 3.85
N GLU A 36 -9.45 5.93 4.10
CA GLU A 36 -8.18 6.51 3.60
C GLU A 36 -6.97 5.75 4.15
N LEU A 37 -7.00 5.39 5.43
CA LEU A 37 -5.95 4.58 6.04
C LEU A 37 -5.85 3.19 5.38
N ALA A 38 -6.96 2.54 5.08
CA ALA A 38 -6.97 1.26 4.38
C ALA A 38 -6.42 1.35 2.96
N ILE A 39 -6.76 2.42 2.22
CA ILE A 39 -6.22 2.71 0.89
C ILE A 39 -4.70 2.88 0.97
N GLU A 40 -4.21 3.67 1.93
CA GLU A 40 -2.77 3.89 2.09
C GLU A 40 -2.03 2.61 2.52
N HIS A 41 -2.61 1.80 3.41
CA HIS A 41 -2.04 0.50 3.76
C HIS A 41 -1.90 -0.41 2.54
N ARG A 42 -2.92 -0.46 1.68
CA ARG A 42 -2.87 -1.22 0.44
C ARG A 42 -1.78 -0.70 -0.49
N ARG A 43 -1.73 0.61 -0.71
CA ARG A 43 -0.70 1.25 -1.54
C ARG A 43 0.71 0.91 -1.03
N ARG A 44 0.95 0.97 0.29
CA ARG A 44 2.24 0.60 0.89
C ARG A 44 2.57 -0.88 0.75
N ALA A 45 1.57 -1.76 0.77
CA ALA A 45 1.79 -3.18 0.52
C ALA A 45 2.20 -3.44 -0.94
N GLU A 46 1.53 -2.78 -1.89
CA GLU A 46 1.87 -2.84 -3.32
C GLU A 46 3.27 -2.26 -3.58
N TRP A 47 3.62 -1.14 -2.95
CA TRP A 47 4.96 -0.55 -3.03
C TRP A 47 6.04 -1.49 -2.52
N ARG A 48 5.87 -2.07 -1.32
CA ARG A 48 6.83 -3.05 -0.76
C ARG A 48 7.01 -4.26 -1.66
N LYS A 49 5.94 -4.72 -2.31
CA LYS A 49 6.05 -5.82 -3.29
C LYS A 49 6.93 -5.41 -4.47
N ALA A 50 6.74 -4.20 -5.00
CA ALA A 50 7.56 -3.68 -6.09
C ALA A 50 9.04 -3.52 -5.70
N GLU A 51 9.34 -3.06 -4.48
CA GLU A 51 10.70 -2.97 -3.96
C GLU A 51 11.39 -4.35 -3.92
N VAL A 52 10.72 -5.36 -3.38
CA VAL A 52 11.25 -6.73 -3.33
C VAL A 52 11.53 -7.28 -4.72
N GLU A 53 10.63 -7.07 -5.69
CA GLU A 53 10.87 -7.51 -7.07
C GLU A 53 12.02 -6.74 -7.73
N ALA A 54 12.15 -5.44 -7.46
CA ALA A 54 13.27 -4.64 -7.96
C ALA A 54 14.62 -5.12 -7.39
N GLU A 55 14.67 -5.44 -6.10
CA GLU A 55 15.85 -6.01 -5.45
C GLU A 55 16.22 -7.38 -6.04
N ARG A 56 15.22 -8.26 -6.24
CA ARG A 56 15.44 -9.55 -6.90
C ARG A 56 16.00 -9.40 -8.30
N PHE A 57 15.44 -8.48 -9.09
CA PHE A 57 15.95 -8.20 -10.43
C PHE A 57 17.39 -7.72 -10.40
N ARG A 58 17.73 -6.76 -9.53
CA ARG A 58 19.12 -6.28 -9.37
C ARG A 58 20.06 -7.42 -9.00
N ALA A 59 19.67 -8.27 -8.06
CA ALA A 59 20.48 -9.43 -7.65
C ALA A 59 20.73 -10.41 -8.81
N GLN A 60 19.77 -10.60 -9.72
CA GLN A 60 19.94 -11.42 -10.92
C GLN A 60 20.84 -10.76 -11.96
N CYS A 61 20.81 -9.43 -12.08
CA CYS A 61 21.65 -8.69 -13.03
C CYS A 61 23.13 -8.61 -12.62
N VAL A 62 23.44 -8.58 -11.32
CA VAL A 62 24.82 -8.44 -10.82
C VAL A 62 25.76 -9.56 -11.35
N PRO A 63 25.39 -10.84 -11.31
CA PRO A 63 26.17 -11.92 -11.91
C PRO A 63 26.35 -11.78 -13.43
N ILE A 64 25.31 -11.33 -14.15
CA ILE A 64 25.32 -11.18 -15.60
C ILE A 64 26.26 -10.03 -16.02
N ALA A 65 26.19 -8.90 -15.31
CA ALA A 65 27.07 -7.76 -15.53
C ALA A 65 28.54 -8.13 -15.25
N ALA A 66 28.81 -8.85 -14.15
CA ALA A 66 30.15 -9.31 -13.81
C ALA A 66 30.73 -10.29 -14.85
N ALA A 67 29.91 -11.20 -15.39
CA ALA A 67 30.31 -12.11 -16.46
C ALA A 67 30.61 -11.36 -17.78
N ALA A 68 29.79 -10.37 -18.14
CA ALA A 68 30.03 -9.54 -19.33
C ALA A 68 31.31 -8.70 -19.21
N SER A 69 31.60 -8.13 -18.03
CA SER A 69 32.85 -7.41 -17.77
C SER A 69 34.09 -8.31 -17.83
N SER A 70 33.96 -9.57 -17.44
CA SER A 70 35.06 -10.55 -17.48
C SER A 70 35.39 -11.02 -18.89
N GLN A 71 34.38 -11.12 -19.77
CA GLN A 71 34.56 -11.47 -21.19
C GLN A 71 35.11 -10.31 -22.03
N SER A 72 35.04 -9.07 -21.53
CA SER A 72 35.58 -7.88 -22.20
C SER A 72 37.06 -7.61 -21.89
N ALA A 73 37.73 -8.44 -21.08
CA ALA A 73 39.19 -8.35 -20.92
C ALA A 73 39.84 -8.86 -22.23
N PRO A 74 40.47 -8.01 -23.05
CA PRO A 74 41.12 -8.50 -24.25
C PRO A 74 42.31 -9.34 -23.82
N ASP A 75 42.36 -10.54 -24.37
CA ASP A 75 43.50 -11.44 -24.39
C ASP A 75 44.75 -10.68 -24.85
N ARG A 76 45.49 -10.08 -23.91
CA ARG A 76 46.82 -9.52 -24.16
C ARG A 76 47.80 -10.69 -24.22
N MET A 77 47.79 -11.40 -25.34
CA MET A 77 48.84 -12.34 -25.69
C MET A 77 50.08 -11.59 -26.22
N ARG A 78 51.18 -11.86 -25.52
CA ARG A 78 52.62 -11.84 -25.85
C ARG A 78 53.07 -11.37 -27.22
#